data_AF-A0AB34WZ32-F1
#
_entry.id   AF-A0AB34WZ32-F1
#
_cell.length_a   1.000
_cell.length_b   1.000
_cell.length_c   1.000
_cell.angle_alpha   90.00
_cell.angle_beta   90.00
_cell.angle_gamma   90.00
#
_symmetry.space_group_name_H-M   'P 1'
#
loop_
_entity.id
_entity.type
_entity.pdbx_description
1 polymer ?
#
loop_
_entity_poly.entity_id
_entity_poly.type
_entity_poly.pdbx_seq_one_letter_code
_entity_poly.pdbx_strand_id
1 'polypeptide(L)' 'MRGAERICRVAWTVADLHGRDKPSREDFGLAYSLKNSQRPH' A
#
# COMPACT_ATOMS: atom_id res chain seq x y z
N MET A 1 2.31 10.95 11.41
CA MET A 1 1.14 10.17 10.94
C MET A 1 1.02 10.05 9.41
N ARG A 2 1.40 11.08 8.61
CA ARG A 2 1.24 11.10 7.14
C ARG A 2 1.75 9.88 6.35
N GLY A 3 2.81 9.22 6.82
CA GLY A 3 3.36 8.03 6.14
C GLY A 3 2.42 6.83 6.18
N ALA A 4 1.78 6.57 7.32
CA ALA A 4 0.84 5.46 7.48
C ALA A 4 -0.43 5.68 6.66
N GLU A 5 -0.94 6.91 6.59
CA GLU A 5 -2.11 7.28 5.77
C GLU A 5 -1.87 7.02 4.28
N ARG A 6 -0.65 7.27 3.79
CA ARG A 6 -0.27 6.99 2.39
C ARG A 6 -0.23 5.50 2.10
N ILE A 7 0.33 4.72 3.03
CA ILE A 7 0.36 3.26 2.93
C ILE A 7 -1.06 2.70 2.89
N CYS A 8 -1.95 3.16 3.77
CA CYS A 8 -3.35 2.75 3.76
C CYS A 8 -4.03 3.04 2.42
N ARG A 9 -3.87 4.25 1.87
CA ARG A 9 -4.46 4.59 0.57
C ARG A 9 -4.00 3.66 -0.56
N VAL A 10 -2.70 3.40 -0.66
CA VAL A 10 -2.15 2.52 -1.70
C VAL A 10 -2.67 1.09 -1.54
N ALA A 11 -2.69 0.55 -0.31
CA ALA A 11 -3.18 -0.80 -0.06
C ALA A 11 -4.67 -0.94 -0.46
N TRP A 12 -5.50 0.05 -0.16
CA TRP A 12 -6.90 0.08 -0.58
C TRP A 12 -7.07 0.17 -2.09
N THR A 13 -6.26 0.96 -2.79
CA THR A 13 -6.27 1.01 -4.26
C THR A 13 -5.90 -0.33 -4.86
N VAL A 14 -4.88 -1.02 -4.32
CA VAL A 14 -4.49 -2.36 -4.80
C VAL A 14 -5.63 -3.37 -4.58
N ALA A 15 -6.26 -3.35 -3.40
CA ALA A 15 -7.38 -4.22 -3.08
C ALA A 15 -8.58 -4.00 -4.04
N ASP A 16 -8.91 -2.74 -4.32
CA ASP A 16 -9.95 -2.34 -5.27
C ASP A 16 -9.67 -2.85 -6.69
N LEU A 17 -8.43 -2.71 -7.17
CA LEU A 17 -8.01 -3.25 -8.47
C LEU A 17 -8.12 -4.78 -8.55
N HIS A 18 -8.04 -5.46 -7.41
CA HIS A 18 -8.27 -6.91 -7.30
C HIS A 18 -9.74 -7.28 -7.04
N GLY A 19 -10.66 -6.32 -7.01
CA GLY A 19 -12.08 -6.53 -6.72
C GLY A 19 -12.36 -6.98 -5.28
N ARG A 20 -11.47 -6.65 -4.34
CA ARG A 20 -11.62 -6.99 -2.91
C ARG A 20 -12.20 -5.82 -2.14
N ASP A 21 -13.12 -6.13 -1.22
CA ASP A 21 -13.76 -5.14 -0.34
C ASP A 21 -12.81 -4.54 0.71
N LYS A 22 -11.69 -5.21 1.00
CA LYS A 22 -10.67 -4.73 1.94
C LYS A 22 -9.28 -5.25 1.60
N PRO A 23 -8.22 -4.49 1.95
CA PRO A 23 -6.85 -4.94 1.75
C PRO A 23 -6.48 -6.14 2.61
N SER A 24 -5.66 -7.01 2.04
CA SER A 24 -4.97 -8.11 2.71
C SER A 24 -3.58 -7.66 3.16
N ARG A 25 -2.92 -8.52 3.94
CA ARG A 25 -1.53 -8.29 4.39
C ARG A 25 -0.55 -8.13 3.21
N GLU A 26 -0.81 -8.79 2.09
CA GLU A 26 0.01 -8.70 0.88
C GLU A 26 -0.08 -7.31 0.24
N ASP A 27 -1.27 -6.72 0.21
CA ASP A 27 -1.47 -5.37 -0.35
C ASP A 27 -0.71 -4.31 0.47
N PHE A 28 -0.71 -4.46 1.80
CA PHE A 28 0.13 -3.63 2.67
C PHE A 28 1.63 -3.88 2.44
N GLY A 29 2.04 -5.14 2.29
CA GLY A 29 3.42 -5.51 1.98
C GLY A 29 3.92 -4.84 0.70
N LEU A 30 3.11 -4.85 -0.35
CA LEU A 30 3.40 -4.14 -1.61
C LEU A 30 3.52 -2.63 -1.39
N ALA A 31 2.57 -2.01 -0.69
CA ALA A 31 2.60 -0.57 -0.41
C ALA A 31 3.88 -0.15 0.36
N TYR A 32 4.33 -0.96 1.32
CA TYR A 32 5.58 -0.73 2.04
C TYR A 32 6.81 -0.85 1.13
N SER A 33 6.86 -1.88 0.28
CA SER A 33 7.95 -2.07 -0.67
C SER A 33 8.07 -0.89 -1.64
N LEU A 34 6.96 -0.43 -2.23
CA LEU A 34 6.95 0.73 -3.13
C LEU A 34 7.47 2.00 -2.45
N LYS A 35 7.04 2.26 -1.21
CA LYS A 35 7.51 3.41 -0.42
C LYS A 35 9.02 3.37 -0.16
N ASN A 36 9.57 2.17 0.05
CA ASN A 36 10.99 2.00 0.31
C ASN A 36 11.82 2.07 -0.98
N SER A 37 11.29 1.57 -2.11
CA SER A 37 11.93 1.69 -3.43
C SER A 37 11.97 3.13 -3.95
N GLN A 38 11.09 4.01 -3.49
CA GLN A 38 11.11 5.44 -3.83
C GLN A 38 12.11 6.27 -3.01
N ARG A 39 12.78 5.69 -2.02
CA ARG A 39 13.92 6.36 -1.37
C ARG A 39 15.18 6.03 -2.17
N PRO A 40 15.74 6.97 -2.95
CA PRO A 40 17.09 6.77 -3.47
C PRO A 40 18.05 6.63 -2.29
N HIS A 41 19.02 5.74 -2.43
CA HIS A 41 20.21 5.71 -1.57
C HIS A 41 20.93 7.06 -1.64
#